data_AF-A0A3D4NSX8-F1
#
_entry.id   AF-A0A3D4NSX8-F1
#
_cell.length_a   1.000
_cell.length_b   1.000
_cell.length_c   1.000
_cell.angle_alpha   90.00
_cell.angle_beta   90.00
_cell.angle_gamma   90.00
#
_symmetry.space_group_name_H-M   'P 1'
#
loop_
_entity.id
_entity.type
_entity.pdbx_description
1 polymer ?
#
loop_
_entity_poly.entity_id
_entity_poly.type
_entity_poly.pdbx_seq_one_letter_code
_entity_poly.pdbx_strand_id
1 'polypeptide(L)'
;SIGIALIPDHGSTPTDLLKRADIALYRAKDSGRNTTQMYHNTMQKAASERLRMETDLRQALSRGEFRVHYQPQVDARDDRIVGAEALVRWDHPELGAQSPTEFIKVLEDSGLILEVGTWIIDEACAAFKQLIAKGLIDPLDFSLCVNISPRQFRQNDFVERIEHSLGSHGLPCSLLKLEITEGIVIQNLEDTISKMRRLKKLGVSFAMDDFGT
;
A
#
# COMPACT_ATOMS: atom_id res chain seq x y z
N SER A 1 -3.51 6.48 23.61
CA SER A 1 -4.31 5.25 23.51
C SER A 1 -4.20 4.47 24.81
N ILE A 2 -5.28 3.86 25.27
CA ILE A 2 -5.33 3.09 26.52
C ILE A 2 -5.96 1.72 26.24
N GLY A 3 -5.37 0.65 26.76
CA GLY A 3 -5.93 -0.70 26.74
C GLY A 3 -6.40 -1.11 28.14
N ILE A 4 -7.60 -1.67 28.24
CA ILE A 4 -8.24 -2.02 29.51
C ILE A 4 -8.48 -3.54 29.56
N ALA A 5 -7.96 -4.20 30.59
CA ALA A 5 -8.29 -5.57 30.95
C ALA A 5 -8.87 -5.61 32.38
N LEU A 6 -9.89 -6.44 32.61
CA LEU A 6 -10.60 -6.53 33.88
C LEU A 6 -10.37 -7.90 34.50
N ILE A 7 -10.26 -7.96 35.83
CA ILE A 7 -10.31 -9.20 36.58
C ILE A 7 -11.73 -9.32 37.19
N PRO A 8 -12.40 -10.48 37.13
CA PRO A 8 -11.91 -11.78 36.62
C PRO A 8 -12.10 -12.03 35.11
N ASP A 9 -12.86 -11.17 34.42
CA ASP A 9 -13.38 -11.45 33.08
C ASP A 9 -12.28 -11.67 32.02
N HIS A 10 -11.17 -10.95 32.15
CA HIS A 10 -10.03 -11.00 31.23
C HIS A 10 -8.84 -11.74 31.84
N GLY A 11 -9.08 -12.68 32.75
CA GLY A 11 -8.05 -13.59 33.24
C GLY A 11 -7.78 -13.43 34.73
N SER A 12 -7.16 -14.47 35.28
CA SER A 12 -6.93 -14.63 36.72
C SER A 12 -5.47 -14.46 37.13
N THR A 13 -4.56 -14.26 36.17
CA THR A 13 -3.12 -14.08 36.44
C THR A 13 -2.65 -12.70 35.96
N PRO A 14 -1.64 -12.09 36.62
CA PRO A 14 -1.05 -10.84 36.16
C PRO A 14 -0.54 -10.91 34.71
N THR A 15 0.04 -12.04 34.31
CA THR A 15 0.55 -12.25 32.95
C THR A 15 -0.58 -12.23 31.90
N ASP A 16 -1.72 -12.86 32.18
CA ASP A 16 -2.88 -12.84 31.29
C ASP A 16 -3.45 -11.43 31.14
N LEU A 17 -3.59 -10.72 32.25
CA LEU A 17 -4.12 -9.35 32.27
C LEU A 17 -3.22 -8.38 31.52
N LEU A 18 -1.89 -8.46 31.73
CA LEU A 18 -0.92 -7.64 31.00
C LEU A 18 -0.96 -7.91 29.50
N LYS A 19 -0.97 -9.20 29.10
CA LYS A 19 -1.06 -9.58 27.68
C LYS A 19 -2.35 -9.05 27.03
N ARG A 20 -3.48 -9.15 27.71
CA ARG A 20 -4.79 -8.73 27.17
C ARG A 20 -4.96 -7.21 27.16
N ALA A 21 -4.44 -6.52 28.18
CA ALA A 21 -4.37 -5.06 28.19
C ALA A 21 -3.50 -4.53 27.04
N ASP A 22 -2.38 -5.19 26.74
CA ASP A 22 -1.51 -4.83 25.61
C ASP A 22 -2.20 -5.06 24.26
N ILE A 23 -2.92 -6.19 24.09
CA ILE A 23 -3.75 -6.44 22.90
C ILE A 23 -4.79 -5.33 22.70
N ALA A 24 -5.47 -4.92 23.77
CA ALA A 24 -6.46 -3.84 23.72
C ALA A 24 -5.80 -2.47 23.43
N LEU A 25 -4.63 -2.21 24.01
CA LEU A 25 -3.85 -1.01 23.75
C LEU A 25 -3.44 -0.92 22.28
N TYR A 26 -3.04 -2.04 21.69
CA TYR A 26 -2.70 -2.11 20.27
C TYR A 26 -3.92 -1.78 19.40
N ARG A 27 -5.10 -2.35 19.71
CA ARG A 27 -6.35 -2.00 19.02
C ARG A 27 -6.69 -0.52 19.13
N ALA A 28 -6.44 0.10 20.28
CA ALA A 28 -6.63 1.54 20.49
C ALA A 28 -5.62 2.41 19.72
N LYS A 29 -4.49 1.84 19.28
CA LYS A 29 -3.55 2.54 18.37
C LYS A 29 -4.04 2.43 16.93
N ASP A 30 -4.53 1.26 16.53
CA ASP A 30 -5.02 0.97 15.18
C ASP A 30 -6.30 1.73 14.81
N SER A 31 -7.17 2.04 15.77
CA SER A 31 -8.44 2.75 15.55
C SER A 31 -8.31 4.28 15.59
N GLY A 32 -7.20 4.84 15.08
CA GLY A 32 -7.01 6.30 14.97
C GLY A 32 -6.26 6.98 16.13
N ARG A 33 -5.67 6.22 17.05
CA ARG A 33 -5.03 6.72 18.28
C ARG A 33 -6.00 7.55 19.15
N ASN A 34 -5.52 8.09 20.27
CA ASN A 34 -6.31 8.90 21.22
C ASN A 34 -7.66 8.30 21.70
N THR A 35 -7.74 6.98 21.81
CA THR A 35 -8.95 6.27 22.26
C THR A 35 -8.64 5.24 23.32
N THR A 36 -9.69 4.70 23.94
CA THR A 36 -9.63 3.61 24.92
C THR A 36 -10.28 2.37 24.33
N GLN A 37 -9.71 1.20 24.59
CA GLN A 37 -10.28 -0.07 24.15
C GLN A 37 -10.30 -1.06 25.31
N MET A 38 -11.43 -1.71 25.50
CA MET A 38 -11.57 -2.83 26.42
C MET A 38 -11.24 -4.13 25.69
N TYR A 39 -10.51 -5.02 26.35
CA TYR A 39 -10.19 -6.32 25.75
C TYR A 39 -11.47 -7.11 25.44
N HIS A 40 -11.52 -7.67 24.24
CA HIS A 40 -12.48 -8.69 23.85
C HIS A 40 -11.73 -9.88 23.24
N ASN A 41 -12.25 -11.11 23.40
CA ASN A 41 -11.62 -12.32 22.85
C ASN A 41 -11.39 -12.23 21.33
N THR A 42 -12.26 -11.51 20.62
CA THR A 42 -12.13 -11.21 19.18
C THR A 42 -10.83 -10.46 18.85
N MET A 43 -10.33 -9.61 19.76
CA MET A 43 -9.07 -8.87 19.58
C MET A 43 -7.86 -9.80 19.59
N GLN A 44 -7.85 -10.82 20.44
CA GLN A 44 -6.78 -11.81 20.48
C GLN A 44 -6.76 -12.64 19.19
N LYS A 45 -7.93 -13.12 18.74
CA LYS A 45 -8.03 -13.86 17.47
C LYS A 45 -7.46 -13.04 16.32
N ALA A 46 -7.89 -11.79 16.20
CA ALA A 46 -7.46 -10.93 15.10
C ALA A 46 -5.99 -10.47 15.24
N ALA A 47 -5.41 -10.43 16.45
CA ALA A 47 -3.96 -10.24 16.63
C ALA A 47 -3.17 -11.47 16.15
N SER A 48 -3.66 -12.69 16.44
CA SER A 48 -3.05 -13.92 15.94
C SER A 48 -3.16 -14.07 14.43
N GLU A 49 -4.31 -13.74 13.83
CA GLU A 49 -4.49 -13.74 12.37
C GLU A 49 -3.55 -12.76 11.67
N ARG A 50 -3.37 -11.56 12.25
CA ARG A 50 -2.42 -10.57 11.76
C ARG A 50 -0.97 -11.06 11.78
N LEU A 51 -0.53 -11.69 12.87
CA LEU A 51 0.82 -12.23 12.98
C LEU A 51 1.06 -13.37 11.97
N ARG A 52 0.06 -14.23 11.77
CA ARG A 52 0.10 -15.27 10.74
C ARG A 52 0.24 -14.64 9.35
N MET A 53 -0.62 -13.69 9.02
CA MET A 53 -0.58 -12.97 7.74
C MET A 53 0.77 -12.31 7.49
N GLU A 54 1.37 -11.65 8.50
CA GLU A 54 2.70 -11.07 8.36
C GLU A 54 3.76 -12.13 8.05
N THR A 55 3.68 -13.29 8.71
CA THR A 55 4.59 -14.41 8.47
C THR A 55 4.49 -14.94 7.04
N ASP A 56 3.27 -15.06 6.52
CA ASP A 56 3.01 -15.53 5.16
C ASP A 56 3.49 -14.49 4.13
N LEU A 57 3.19 -13.20 4.34
CA LEU A 57 3.60 -12.09 3.47
C LEU A 57 5.12 -11.96 3.31
N ARG A 58 5.92 -12.35 4.31
CA ARG A 58 7.39 -12.37 4.21
C ARG A 58 7.90 -13.30 3.11
N GLN A 59 7.11 -14.31 2.72
CA GLN A 59 7.48 -15.28 1.68
C GLN A 59 6.61 -15.14 0.42
N ALA A 60 5.50 -14.40 0.50
CA ALA A 60 4.55 -14.26 -0.60
C ALA A 60 5.21 -13.75 -1.90
N LEU A 61 6.11 -12.77 -1.81
CA LEU A 61 6.78 -12.23 -2.99
C LEU A 61 7.71 -13.27 -3.65
N SER A 62 8.56 -13.94 -2.87
CA SER A 62 9.49 -14.95 -3.41
C SER A 62 8.78 -16.21 -3.91
N ARG A 63 7.56 -16.47 -3.42
CA ARG A 63 6.69 -17.55 -3.87
C ARG A 63 5.81 -17.19 -5.07
N GLY A 64 5.84 -15.93 -5.53
CA GLY A 64 5.02 -15.48 -6.66
C GLY A 64 3.52 -15.47 -6.36
N GLU A 65 3.14 -15.21 -5.11
CA GLU A 65 1.74 -15.18 -4.66
C GLU A 65 1.06 -13.82 -4.95
N PHE A 66 1.82 -12.81 -5.37
CA PHE A 66 1.26 -11.52 -5.76
C PHE A 66 0.97 -11.45 -7.26
N ARG A 67 -0.08 -10.70 -7.61
CA ARG A 67 -0.42 -10.31 -8.97
C ARG A 67 -0.79 -8.84 -9.02
N VAL A 68 -0.67 -8.23 -10.19
CA VAL A 68 -1.18 -6.88 -10.46
C VAL A 68 -2.38 -7.00 -11.39
N HIS A 69 -3.54 -6.53 -10.93
CA HIS A 69 -4.71 -6.32 -11.76
C HIS A 69 -4.73 -4.87 -12.25
N TYR A 70 -5.36 -4.63 -13.41
CA TYR A 70 -5.46 -3.29 -14.00
C TYR A 70 -6.92 -2.89 -14.14
N GLN A 71 -7.31 -1.80 -13.48
CA GLN A 71 -8.64 -1.22 -13.60
C GLN A 71 -8.60 -0.07 -14.63
N PRO A 72 -9.39 -0.12 -15.71
CA PRO A 72 -9.36 0.93 -16.73
C PRO A 72 -9.94 2.25 -16.21
N GLN A 73 -9.30 3.36 -16.58
CA GLN A 73 -9.79 4.72 -16.41
C GLN A 73 -10.34 5.22 -17.75
N VAL A 74 -11.59 5.68 -17.77
CA VAL A 74 -12.33 6.04 -18.99
C VAL A 74 -12.63 7.53 -18.99
N ASP A 75 -12.41 8.19 -20.12
CA ASP A 75 -12.85 9.57 -20.34
C ASP A 75 -14.35 9.59 -20.63
N ALA A 76 -15.12 10.23 -19.75
CA ALA A 76 -16.58 10.27 -19.82
C ALA A 76 -17.13 11.06 -21.02
N ARG A 77 -16.28 11.77 -21.78
CA ARG A 77 -16.71 12.56 -22.95
C ARG A 77 -16.83 11.72 -24.21
N ASP A 78 -15.96 10.71 -24.36
CA ASP A 78 -15.83 9.92 -25.58
C ASP A 78 -15.70 8.40 -25.33
N ASP A 79 -15.88 7.94 -24.08
CA ASP A 79 -15.78 6.56 -23.62
C ASP A 79 -14.42 5.90 -23.94
N ARG A 80 -13.37 6.71 -24.17
CA ARG A 80 -12.02 6.22 -24.45
C ARG A 80 -11.30 5.83 -23.16
N ILE A 81 -10.62 4.68 -23.18
CA ILE A 81 -9.71 4.31 -22.08
C ILE A 81 -8.47 5.20 -22.15
N VAL A 82 -8.22 5.97 -21.09
CA VAL A 82 -7.13 6.96 -20.97
C VAL A 82 -6.08 6.57 -19.92
N GLY A 83 -6.27 5.44 -19.25
CA GLY A 83 -5.33 4.96 -18.26
C GLY A 83 -5.75 3.64 -17.65
N ALA A 84 -4.89 3.13 -16.77
CA ALA A 84 -5.28 2.04 -15.88
C ALA A 84 -4.57 2.17 -14.54
N GLU A 85 -5.30 1.82 -13.49
CA GLU A 85 -4.78 1.74 -12.13
C GLU A 85 -4.26 0.32 -11.83
N ALA A 86 -3.01 0.25 -11.39
CA ALA A 86 -2.36 -0.97 -10.97
C ALA A 86 -2.76 -1.30 -9.53
N LEU A 87 -3.45 -2.43 -9.38
CA LEU A 87 -4.03 -2.88 -8.13
C LEU A 87 -3.43 -4.23 -7.73
N VAL A 88 -2.67 -4.25 -6.63
CA VAL A 88 -2.07 -5.48 -6.12
C VAL A 88 -3.14 -6.46 -5.62
N ARG A 89 -2.94 -7.74 -5.91
CA ARG A 89 -3.72 -8.87 -5.44
C ARG A 89 -2.78 -9.88 -4.81
N TRP A 90 -3.24 -10.55 -3.77
CA TRP A 90 -2.52 -11.63 -3.12
C TRP A 90 -3.37 -12.89 -3.14
N ASP A 91 -2.88 -13.89 -3.85
CA ASP A 91 -3.48 -15.21 -3.95
C ASP A 91 -2.78 -16.15 -2.96
N HIS A 92 -3.31 -16.22 -1.74
CA HIS A 92 -2.74 -17.10 -0.71
C HIS A 92 -2.98 -18.58 -1.09
N PRO A 93 -1.98 -19.47 -0.94
CA PRO A 93 -2.09 -20.86 -1.38
C PRO A 93 -3.23 -21.64 -0.70
N GLU A 94 -3.44 -21.44 0.60
CA GLU A 94 -4.52 -22.11 1.36
C GLU A 94 -5.83 -21.30 1.47
N LEU A 95 -5.74 -19.97 1.65
CA LEU A 95 -6.88 -19.10 1.93
C LEU A 95 -7.49 -18.45 0.68
N GLY A 96 -6.86 -18.62 -0.49
CA GLY A 96 -7.29 -17.99 -1.74
C GLY A 96 -7.06 -16.47 -1.76
N ALA A 97 -7.86 -15.77 -2.55
CA ALA A 97 -7.75 -14.32 -2.71
C ALA A 97 -7.95 -13.59 -1.37
N GLN A 98 -6.96 -12.80 -0.97
CA GLN A 98 -6.99 -12.02 0.27
C GLN A 98 -7.45 -10.57 0.03
N SER A 99 -8.05 -9.96 1.06
CA SER A 99 -8.52 -8.58 1.01
C SER A 99 -7.36 -7.58 0.87
N PRO A 100 -7.32 -6.74 -0.20
CA PRO A 100 -6.29 -5.71 -0.36
C PRO A 100 -6.15 -4.80 0.85
N THR A 101 -7.26 -4.32 1.41
CA THR A 101 -7.25 -3.44 2.59
C THR A 101 -6.55 -4.08 3.80
N GLU A 102 -6.72 -5.39 4.01
CA GLU A 102 -6.14 -6.08 5.16
C GLU A 102 -4.65 -6.34 4.97
N PHE A 103 -4.25 -6.96 3.85
CA PHE A 103 -2.85 -7.33 3.67
C PHE A 103 -1.96 -6.13 3.37
N ILE A 104 -2.46 -5.09 2.68
CA ILE A 104 -1.69 -3.86 2.45
C ILE A 104 -1.38 -3.20 3.79
N LYS A 105 -2.34 -3.13 4.72
CA LYS A 105 -2.07 -2.60 6.07
C LYS A 105 -0.95 -3.38 6.78
N VAL A 106 -0.93 -4.71 6.66
CA VAL A 106 0.13 -5.54 7.25
C VAL A 106 1.47 -5.32 6.56
N LEU A 107 1.51 -5.23 5.22
CA LEU A 107 2.71 -4.88 4.46
C LEU A 107 3.26 -3.51 4.91
N GLU A 108 2.39 -2.53 5.09
CA GLU A 108 2.78 -1.20 5.54
C GLU A 108 3.36 -1.26 6.94
N ASP A 109 2.62 -1.78 7.92
CA ASP A 109 3.05 -1.77 9.32
C ASP A 109 4.35 -2.56 9.55
N SER A 110 4.53 -3.68 8.85
CA SER A 110 5.74 -4.51 8.89
C SER A 110 6.92 -3.96 8.09
N GLY A 111 6.67 -3.04 7.15
CA GLY A 111 7.68 -2.46 6.25
C GLY A 111 7.94 -3.29 4.98
N LEU A 112 7.30 -4.45 4.84
CA LEU A 112 7.36 -5.28 3.62
C LEU A 112 6.81 -4.54 2.38
N ILE A 113 5.98 -3.51 2.58
CA ILE A 113 5.47 -2.66 1.50
C ILE A 113 6.58 -1.99 0.66
N LEU A 114 7.78 -1.83 1.20
CA LEU A 114 8.90 -1.23 0.46
C LEU A 114 9.37 -2.16 -0.68
N GLU A 115 9.51 -3.45 -0.37
CA GLU A 115 9.94 -4.46 -1.32
C GLU A 115 8.81 -4.77 -2.30
N VAL A 116 7.61 -5.05 -1.79
CA VAL A 116 6.43 -5.33 -2.62
C VAL A 116 6.08 -4.14 -3.50
N GLY A 117 6.16 -2.93 -2.97
CA GLY A 117 5.90 -1.70 -3.71
C GLY A 117 6.88 -1.45 -4.85
N THR A 118 8.17 -1.78 -4.68
CA THR A 118 9.14 -1.74 -5.79
C THR A 118 8.75 -2.75 -6.87
N TRP A 119 8.42 -3.98 -6.46
CA TRP A 119 7.97 -5.03 -7.38
C TRP A 119 6.68 -4.65 -8.14
N ILE A 120 5.69 -4.02 -7.50
CA ILE A 120 4.46 -3.55 -8.15
C ILE A 120 4.78 -2.56 -9.28
N ILE A 121 5.69 -1.61 -9.03
CA ILE A 121 6.07 -0.61 -10.03
C ILE A 121 6.78 -1.28 -11.21
N ASP A 122 7.71 -2.19 -10.95
CA ASP A 122 8.41 -2.94 -12.01
C ASP A 122 7.45 -3.80 -12.83
N GLU A 123 6.53 -4.53 -12.20
CA GLU A 123 5.53 -5.34 -12.89
C GLU A 123 4.59 -4.48 -13.75
N ALA A 124 4.17 -3.32 -13.24
CA ALA A 124 3.36 -2.36 -13.97
C ALA A 124 4.11 -1.77 -15.18
N CYS A 125 5.37 -1.38 -15.00
CA CYS A 125 6.25 -0.93 -16.08
C CYS A 125 6.43 -2.03 -17.14
N ALA A 126 6.67 -3.28 -16.74
CA ALA A 126 6.82 -4.41 -17.65
C ALA A 126 5.55 -4.64 -18.50
N ALA A 127 4.38 -4.65 -17.86
CA ALA A 127 3.10 -4.82 -18.55
C ALA A 127 2.86 -3.71 -19.58
N PHE A 128 3.09 -2.45 -19.21
CA PHE A 128 2.83 -1.31 -20.09
C PHE A 128 3.81 -1.24 -21.26
N LYS A 129 5.08 -1.59 -21.03
CA LYS A 129 6.05 -1.75 -22.12
C LYS A 129 5.54 -2.74 -23.18
N GLN A 130 4.96 -3.85 -22.75
CA GLN A 130 4.38 -4.84 -23.68
C GLN A 130 3.17 -4.30 -24.43
N LEU A 131 2.29 -3.53 -23.77
CA LEU A 131 1.13 -2.91 -24.42
C LEU A 131 1.55 -1.87 -25.46
N ILE A 132 2.54 -1.03 -25.15
CA ILE A 132 3.12 -0.05 -26.09
C ILE A 132 3.76 -0.78 -27.28
N ALA A 133 4.55 -1.82 -27.04
CA ALA A 133 5.20 -2.59 -28.09
C ALA A 133 4.20 -3.28 -29.05
N LYS A 134 3.00 -3.61 -28.55
CA LYS A 134 1.89 -4.17 -29.34
C LYS A 134 1.03 -3.09 -30.02
N GLY A 135 1.30 -1.81 -29.80
CA GLY A 135 0.51 -0.70 -30.32
C GLY A 135 -0.90 -0.61 -29.71
N LEU A 136 -1.10 -1.19 -28.53
CA LEU A 136 -2.41 -1.19 -27.85
C LEU A 136 -2.67 0.09 -27.06
N ILE A 137 -1.62 0.80 -26.65
CA ILE A 137 -1.69 2.08 -25.96
C ILE A 137 -0.64 3.05 -26.53
N ASP A 138 -0.95 4.34 -26.49
CA ASP A 138 0.00 5.42 -26.79
C ASP A 138 0.52 6.00 -25.46
N PRO A 139 1.85 6.00 -25.21
CA PRO A 139 2.41 6.53 -23.96
C PRO A 139 2.23 8.05 -23.76
N LEU A 140 1.80 8.79 -24.79
CA LEU A 140 1.48 10.22 -24.68
C LEU A 140 0.04 10.46 -24.19
N ASP A 141 -0.85 9.51 -24.42
CA ASP A 141 -2.31 9.63 -24.25
C ASP A 141 -2.87 8.65 -23.20
N PHE A 142 -2.00 7.87 -22.55
CA PHE A 142 -2.36 6.85 -21.59
C PHE A 142 -1.59 7.03 -20.27
N SER A 143 -2.25 6.85 -19.13
CA SER A 143 -1.61 6.94 -17.81
C SER A 143 -1.59 5.61 -17.05
N LEU A 144 -0.43 5.27 -16.50
CA LEU A 144 -0.23 4.20 -15.53
C LEU A 144 -0.38 4.77 -14.12
N CYS A 145 -1.46 4.44 -13.43
CA CYS A 145 -1.69 4.88 -12.06
C CYS A 145 -1.19 3.82 -11.08
N VAL A 146 -0.37 4.21 -10.10
CA VAL A 146 0.15 3.31 -9.06
C VAL A 146 -0.03 3.94 -7.69
N ASN A 147 -0.66 3.20 -6.79
CA ASN A 147 -0.84 3.56 -5.39
C ASN A 147 0.49 3.53 -4.63
N ILE A 148 0.80 4.59 -3.90
CA ILE A 148 2.05 4.72 -3.15
C ILE A 148 1.77 4.83 -1.65
N SER A 149 2.34 3.89 -0.90
CA SER A 149 2.33 3.93 0.56
C SER A 149 3.09 5.15 1.11
N PRO A 150 2.63 5.75 2.23
CA PRO A 150 3.40 6.76 2.95
C PRO A 150 4.81 6.30 3.33
N ARG A 151 5.02 5.00 3.60
CA ARG A 151 6.35 4.46 3.93
C ARG A 151 7.28 4.41 2.73
N GLN A 152 6.77 4.10 1.54
CA GLN A 152 7.54 4.13 0.30
C GLN A 152 7.95 5.56 -0.03
N PHE A 153 6.99 6.49 -0.01
CA PHE A 153 7.24 7.88 -0.39
C PHE A 153 8.28 8.57 0.51
N ARG A 154 8.33 8.19 1.80
CA ARG A 154 9.32 8.71 2.76
C ARG A 154 10.74 8.20 2.54
N GLN A 155 10.97 7.15 1.76
CA GLN A 155 12.33 6.68 1.50
C GLN A 155 13.15 7.79 0.83
N ASN A 156 14.41 7.94 1.24
CA ASN A 156 15.30 8.97 0.70
C ASN A 156 15.63 8.72 -0.78
N ASP A 157 15.65 7.44 -1.18
CA ASP A 157 15.93 6.97 -2.53
C ASP A 157 14.66 6.76 -3.38
N PHE A 158 13.50 7.25 -2.91
CA PHE A 158 12.22 7.02 -3.59
C PHE A 158 12.21 7.54 -5.04
N VAL A 159 12.73 8.75 -5.26
CA VAL A 159 12.77 9.36 -6.61
C VAL A 159 13.66 8.53 -7.53
N GLU A 160 14.83 8.14 -7.03
CA GLU A 160 15.84 7.36 -7.74
C GLU A 160 15.30 5.97 -8.10
N ARG A 161 14.49 5.35 -7.24
CA ARG A 161 13.80 4.07 -7.53
C ARG A 161 12.78 4.20 -8.67
N ILE A 162 11.99 5.27 -8.68
CA ILE A 162 11.03 5.54 -9.77
C ILE A 162 11.78 5.74 -11.09
N GLU A 163 12.83 6.56 -11.07
CA GLU A 163 13.70 6.78 -12.24
C GLU A 163 14.30 5.47 -12.75
N HIS A 164 14.80 4.64 -11.84
CA HIS A 164 15.40 3.35 -12.18
C HIS A 164 14.39 2.39 -12.82
N SER A 165 13.20 2.24 -12.23
CA SER A 165 12.16 1.33 -12.74
C SER A 165 11.65 1.75 -14.13
N LEU A 166 11.37 3.04 -14.33
CA LEU A 166 10.97 3.56 -15.64
C LEU A 166 12.10 3.42 -16.66
N GLY A 167 13.33 3.76 -16.26
CA GLY A 167 14.51 3.70 -17.11
C GLY A 167 14.86 2.27 -17.54
N SER A 168 14.78 1.29 -16.64
CA SER A 168 15.06 -0.13 -16.94
C SER A 168 14.05 -0.71 -17.94
N HIS A 169 12.82 -0.19 -17.93
CA HIS A 169 11.78 -0.58 -18.88
C HIS A 169 11.76 0.27 -20.16
N GLY A 170 12.46 1.42 -20.18
CA GLY A 170 12.49 2.35 -21.31
C GLY A 170 11.17 3.11 -21.49
N LEU A 171 10.48 3.39 -20.38
CA LEU A 171 9.20 4.10 -20.38
C LEU A 171 9.40 5.60 -20.14
N PRO A 172 8.64 6.47 -20.82
CA PRO A 172 8.64 7.89 -20.51
C PRO A 172 8.00 8.13 -19.15
N CYS A 173 8.60 9.01 -18.34
CA CYS A 173 8.09 9.34 -17.01
C CYS A 173 6.68 9.97 -17.03
N SER A 174 6.29 10.60 -18.14
CA SER A 174 4.94 11.15 -18.35
C SER A 174 3.83 10.10 -18.31
N LEU A 175 4.17 8.83 -18.57
CA LEU A 175 3.24 7.72 -18.48
C LEU A 175 2.82 7.46 -17.02
N LEU A 176 3.70 7.73 -16.05
CA LEU A 176 3.46 7.37 -14.66
C LEU A 176 2.65 8.45 -13.92
N LYS A 177 1.59 8.01 -13.25
CA LYS A 177 0.81 8.77 -12.30
C LYS A 177 0.89 8.09 -10.93
N LEU A 178 1.37 8.83 -9.94
CA LEU A 178 1.44 8.33 -8.56
C LEU A 178 0.20 8.76 -7.79
N GLU A 179 -0.52 7.80 -7.24
CA GLU A 179 -1.63 8.02 -6.34
C GLU A 179 -1.12 8.04 -4.90
N ILE A 180 -1.35 9.16 -4.22
CA ILE A 180 -0.90 9.40 -2.85
C ILE A 180 -2.08 9.82 -1.97
N THR A 181 -2.04 9.46 -0.70
CA THR A 181 -3.05 9.88 0.29
C THR A 181 -2.68 11.25 0.87
N GLU A 182 -3.67 12.00 1.38
CA GLU A 182 -3.45 13.29 2.02
C GLU A 182 -2.47 13.18 3.22
N GLY A 183 -2.53 12.06 3.94
CA GLY A 183 -1.66 11.78 5.08
C GLY A 183 -0.16 11.79 4.74
N ILE A 184 0.22 11.52 3.48
CA ILE A 184 1.61 11.63 3.00
C ILE A 184 2.09 13.08 3.04
N VAL A 185 1.22 14.01 2.64
CA VAL A 185 1.56 15.43 2.45
C VAL A 185 1.77 16.13 3.80
N ILE A 186 1.01 15.76 4.83
CA ILE A 186 0.95 16.50 6.09
C ILE A 186 2.13 16.18 7.04
N GLN A 187 2.67 14.95 7.02
CA GLN A 187 3.64 14.52 8.05
C GLN A 187 5.07 15.08 7.87
N ASN A 188 5.48 15.40 6.64
CA ASN A 188 6.79 15.99 6.35
C ASN A 188 6.74 16.82 5.04
N LEU A 189 6.16 18.01 5.16
CA LEU A 189 5.76 18.82 4.02
C LEU A 189 6.94 19.23 3.13
N GLU A 190 8.07 19.65 3.70
CA GLU A 190 9.22 20.12 2.91
C GLU A 190 9.88 19.00 2.09
N ASP A 191 10.15 17.84 2.71
CA ASP A 191 10.67 16.66 2.01
C ASP A 191 9.70 16.22 0.90
N THR A 192 8.40 16.21 1.22
CA THR A 192 7.37 15.80 0.28
C THR A 192 7.32 16.71 -0.94
N ILE A 193 7.31 18.02 -0.73
CA ILE A 193 7.34 19.02 -1.80
C ILE A 193 8.61 18.86 -2.64
N SER A 194 9.77 18.61 -2.01
CA SER A 194 11.03 18.40 -2.72
C SER A 194 10.97 17.21 -3.68
N LYS A 195 10.52 16.04 -3.18
CA LYS A 195 10.37 14.81 -3.99
C LYS A 195 9.35 14.99 -5.12
N MET A 196 8.18 15.56 -4.82
CA MET A 196 7.14 15.82 -5.84
C MET A 196 7.65 16.77 -6.94
N ARG A 197 8.40 17.82 -6.58
CA ARG A 197 8.99 18.74 -7.57
C ARG A 197 10.02 18.04 -8.45
N ARG A 198 10.86 17.16 -7.90
CA ARG A 198 11.82 16.37 -8.67
C ARG A 198 11.09 15.46 -9.66
N LEU A 199 10.10 14.70 -9.20
CA LEU A 199 9.30 13.80 -10.03
C LEU A 199 8.49 14.54 -11.11
N LYS A 200 7.88 15.68 -10.79
CA LYS A 200 7.20 16.52 -11.79
C LYS A 200 8.14 17.03 -12.88
N LYS A 201 9.39 17.40 -12.54
CA LYS A 201 10.38 17.81 -13.55
C LYS A 201 10.74 16.70 -14.53
N LEU A 202 10.62 15.45 -14.11
CA LEU A 202 10.82 14.29 -14.97
C LEU A 202 9.60 14.00 -15.85
N GLY A 203 8.42 14.50 -15.49
CA GLY A 203 7.15 14.29 -16.20
C GLY A 203 6.13 13.45 -15.42
N VAL A 204 6.50 12.90 -14.26
CA VAL A 204 5.58 12.11 -13.43
C VAL A 204 4.44 12.99 -12.92
N SER A 205 3.22 12.48 -13.05
CA SER A 205 2.01 13.14 -12.56
C SER A 205 1.56 12.57 -11.21
N PHE A 206 0.69 13.29 -10.50
CA PHE A 206 0.21 12.91 -9.18
C PHE A 206 -1.31 13.00 -9.14
N ALA A 207 -1.94 12.04 -8.46
CA ALA A 207 -3.33 12.08 -8.05
C ALA A 207 -3.43 11.91 -6.54
N MET A 208 -4.51 12.43 -5.96
CA MET A 208 -4.78 12.35 -4.53
C MET A 208 -6.04 11.51 -4.32
N ASP A 209 -5.91 10.40 -3.61
CA ASP A 209 -6.94 9.36 -3.50
C ASP A 209 -8.03 9.72 -2.44
N ASP A 210 -7.60 10.07 -1.22
CA ASP A 210 -8.49 10.33 -0.08
C ASP A 210 -8.86 11.82 0.13
N PHE A 211 -9.20 12.58 -0.92
CA PHE A 211 -9.55 14.00 -0.71
C PHE A 211 -10.97 14.17 -0.13
N GLY A 212 -11.07 14.53 1.16
CA GLY A 212 -12.31 15.04 1.77
C GLY A 212 -13.09 14.09 2.69
N THR A 213 -12.46 13.05 3.27
CA THR A 213 -13.05 12.23 4.35
C THR A 213 -12.70 12.73 5.75
#